data_AF-A0A498ISL3-F1
#
_entry.id   AF-A0A498ISL3-F1
#
_cell.length_a   1.000
_cell.length_b   1.000
_cell.length_c   1.000
_cell.angle_alpha   90.00
_cell.angle_beta   90.00
_cell.angle_gamma   90.00
#
_symmetry.space_group_name_H-M   'P 1'
#
loop_
_entity.id
_entity.type
_entity.pdbx_description
1 polymer ?
#
loop_
_entity_poly.entity_id
_entity_poly.type
_entity_poly.pdbx_seq_one_letter_code
_entity_poly.pdbx_strand_id
1 'polypeptide(L)'
;MISILGRLLPPPPLLMELPNACGGSQRLIALAQQLRLYKPPPFPSDDDIEEQRIEETAGKVVSQVGFAESDTPVARDPEKFRPKRAAVLICLFEGDAGDLRVILTKRSSGLSTHSGEVSLPGGKTEEGDKDDGDTATREAKEEIGLDPKLVNVVTVLEPFLSKHLLRVVPVIGILNEKEAFKPNPNPAEVEAVFDAPLEMFLKDENRTSKEREWMGDKFLIHFFDYETKNKKYMIWGLTAGILIRAASVVYKRPPNFVEQNPRFKVPRVVDRNTTIPKKALNKIMSSVELRLQTLAQSFRLEQSVKSPPPPTGSATSASTSKRAAILVCLFKGDDGELRVILTKRSSSLSSNPGDVALPGGKRDEADADDVDTALREAKEEIGLDPSLVNVVTVLDHIVNKRGMTVVPVIGLLSDIKAFSPAPNAAEVEAIFDAPLEMFLKDEKRREEEREWMGDKYLLHYFDFEADDGKEYVIWALTAGVLIKAASTVYERPPAFLEQRPKFWVSGGASTTMP
;
A
#
# COMPACT_ATOMS: atom_id res chain seq x y z
N MET A 1 -6.84 75.68 34.54
CA MET A 1 -7.32 74.28 34.45
C MET A 1 -6.39 73.55 33.49
N ILE A 2 -5.44 72.77 34.01
CA ILE A 2 -5.34 71.29 33.83
C ILE A 2 -5.11 70.92 32.34
N SER A 3 -3.88 70.79 31.84
CA SER A 3 -2.94 69.64 31.91
C SER A 3 -3.53 68.30 31.44
N ILE A 4 -3.01 67.75 30.34
CA ILE A 4 -2.56 66.35 30.19
C ILE A 4 -1.59 66.30 28.98
N LEU A 5 -0.33 66.00 29.29
CA LEU A 5 0.71 65.62 28.34
C LEU A 5 0.39 64.25 27.71
N GLY A 6 0.42 64.17 26.38
CA GLY A 6 0.56 62.89 25.68
C GLY A 6 2.00 62.37 25.80
N ARG A 7 2.19 61.28 26.55
CA ARG A 7 3.45 60.54 26.59
C ARG A 7 3.61 59.78 25.26
N LEU A 8 4.57 60.20 24.44
CA LEU A 8 5.15 59.37 23.38
C LEU A 8 6.06 58.33 24.06
N LEU A 9 5.75 57.04 23.87
CA LEU A 9 6.62 55.94 24.26
C LEU A 9 7.92 55.97 23.43
N PRO A 10 9.09 55.66 24.00
CA PRO A 10 10.33 55.59 23.25
C PRO A 10 10.32 54.40 22.28
N PRO A 11 11.10 54.45 21.18
CA PRO A 11 11.23 53.31 20.28
C PRO A 11 11.84 52.11 21.01
N PRO A 12 11.49 50.87 20.64
CA PRO A 12 12.04 49.67 21.27
C PRO A 12 13.57 49.61 21.06
N PRO A 13 14.32 49.02 22.01
CA PRO A 13 15.77 48.96 21.89
C PRO A 13 16.19 48.12 20.69
N LEU A 14 17.17 48.63 19.94
CA LEU A 14 17.95 47.87 18.96
C LEU A 14 18.46 46.59 19.62
N LEU A 15 18.03 45.44 19.10
CA LEU A 15 18.53 44.13 19.48
C LEU A 15 20.04 44.10 19.26
N MET A 16 20.78 43.99 20.37
CA MET A 16 22.21 43.70 20.39
C MET A 16 22.48 42.42 19.58
N GLU A 17 23.37 42.54 18.59
CA GLU A 17 23.97 41.39 17.92
C GLU A 17 24.74 40.56 18.96
N LEU A 18 24.32 39.30 19.15
CA LEU A 18 25.12 38.30 19.84
C LEU A 18 26.14 37.69 18.86
N PRO A 19 27.33 37.26 19.34
CA PRO A 19 28.47 36.97 18.46
C PRO A 19 28.25 35.69 17.64
N ASN A 20 28.58 35.78 16.34
CA ASN A 20 28.70 34.67 15.40
C ASN A 20 29.56 33.53 15.96
N ALA A 21 28.91 32.44 16.35
CA ALA A 21 29.57 31.17 16.68
C ALA A 21 28.75 29.99 16.14
N CYS A 22 28.49 29.98 14.83
CA CYS A 22 28.14 28.80 14.05
C CYS A 22 28.37 29.15 12.57
N GLY A 23 29.38 28.57 11.93
CA GLY A 23 29.76 28.82 10.53
C GLY A 23 28.77 28.29 9.48
N GLY A 24 27.47 28.28 9.79
CA GLY A 24 26.43 27.84 8.88
C GLY A 24 25.99 28.96 7.93
N SER A 25 25.69 28.60 6.68
CA SER A 25 25.03 29.51 5.75
C SER A 25 23.81 30.15 6.39
N GLN A 26 23.74 31.49 6.43
CA GLN A 26 22.64 32.23 7.02
C GLN A 26 21.29 31.87 6.37
N ARG A 27 21.33 31.43 5.11
CA ARG A 27 20.19 30.88 4.37
C ARG A 27 19.72 29.53 4.93
N LEU A 28 20.65 28.62 5.22
CA LEU A 28 20.34 27.32 5.84
C LEU A 28 19.81 27.50 7.27
N ILE A 29 20.34 28.46 8.03
CA ILE A 29 19.83 28.81 9.37
C ILE A 29 18.39 29.34 9.28
N ALA A 30 18.12 30.28 8.36
CA ALA A 30 16.78 30.80 8.15
C ALA A 30 15.81 29.69 7.68
N LEU A 31 16.26 28.80 6.80
CA LEU A 31 15.48 27.64 6.36
C LEU A 31 15.18 26.68 7.53
N ALA A 32 16.17 26.41 8.39
CA ALA A 32 15.98 25.59 9.59
C ALA A 32 14.89 26.15 10.49
N GLN A 33 14.94 27.46 10.75
CA GLN A 33 13.95 28.17 11.57
C GLN A 33 12.56 28.10 10.93
N GLN A 34 12.47 28.29 9.61
CA GLN A 34 11.21 28.14 8.86
C GLN A 34 10.64 26.72 9.01
N LEU A 35 11.45 25.69 8.80
CA LEU A 35 10.99 24.29 8.77
C LEU A 35 10.59 23.79 10.15
N ARG A 36 11.22 24.28 11.23
CA ARG A 36 10.81 23.99 12.61
C ARG A 36 9.40 24.50 12.94
N LEU A 37 8.89 25.47 12.18
CA LEU A 37 7.52 25.97 12.33
C LEU A 37 6.50 25.20 11.47
N TYR A 38 6.95 24.28 10.62
CA TYR A 38 6.06 23.44 9.82
C TYR A 38 5.24 22.54 10.75
N LYS A 39 3.92 22.55 10.55
CA LYS A 39 2.99 21.62 11.18
C LYS A 39 2.41 20.74 10.07
N PRO A 40 2.64 19.42 10.08
CA PRO A 40 2.00 18.55 9.11
C PRO A 40 0.47 18.65 9.27
N PRO A 41 -0.30 18.50 8.18
CA PRO A 41 -1.75 18.39 8.27
C PRO A 41 -2.13 17.22 9.20
N PRO A 42 -3.29 17.30 9.89
CA PRO A 42 -3.68 16.32 10.89
C PRO A 42 -3.70 14.91 10.29
N PHE A 43 -2.76 14.10 10.76
CA PHE A 43 -2.64 12.66 10.51
C PHE A 43 -2.88 11.99 11.86
N PRO A 44 -3.60 10.85 11.96
CA PRO A 44 -3.75 10.16 13.24
C PRO A 44 -2.38 9.82 13.81
N SER A 45 -2.04 10.41 14.95
CA SER A 45 -0.79 10.19 15.67
C SER A 45 -0.92 9.05 16.66
N ASP A 46 0.19 8.39 16.97
CA ASP A 46 0.25 7.29 17.94
C ASP A 46 -0.11 7.74 19.38
N ASP A 47 -0.02 9.05 19.67
CA ASP A 47 -0.29 9.66 20.99
C ASP A 47 -1.78 9.84 21.31
N ASP A 48 -2.68 9.73 20.33
CA ASP A 48 -4.14 9.86 20.56
C ASP A 48 -4.76 8.62 21.27
N ILE A 49 -3.93 7.72 21.82
CA ILE A 49 -4.30 6.38 22.33
C ILE A 49 -4.15 6.22 23.86
N GLU A 50 -3.63 7.22 24.60
CA GLU A 50 -3.43 7.09 26.06
C GLU A 50 -4.14 8.16 26.90
N GLU A 51 -5.25 7.77 27.55
CA GLU A 51 -5.55 8.03 28.97
C GLU A 51 -6.99 7.58 29.28
N GLN A 52 -7.19 6.37 29.83
CA GLN A 52 -8.26 6.07 30.81
C GLN A 52 -7.85 4.86 31.66
N ARG A 53 -7.40 5.10 32.90
CA ARG A 53 -7.19 4.09 33.97
C ARG A 53 -8.47 3.99 34.81
N ILE A 54 -9.04 2.80 35.01
CA ILE A 54 -9.90 2.51 36.18
C ILE A 54 -9.67 1.08 36.71
N GLU A 55 -9.52 1.06 38.04
CA GLU A 55 -9.33 0.03 39.06
C GLU A 55 -10.08 -1.31 38.92
N GLU A 56 -9.36 -2.41 39.20
CA GLU A 56 -9.90 -3.76 39.39
C GLU A 56 -10.63 -3.90 40.73
N THR A 57 -11.87 -4.40 40.71
CA THR A 57 -12.54 -4.94 41.91
C THR A 57 -12.66 -6.46 41.78
N ALA A 58 -12.14 -7.15 42.78
CA ALA A 58 -11.94 -8.59 42.84
C ALA A 58 -13.24 -9.42 42.92
N GLY A 59 -13.21 -10.59 42.27
CA GLY A 59 -14.24 -11.64 42.37
C GLY A 59 -13.63 -13.05 42.39
N LYS A 60 -13.47 -13.59 43.61
CA LYS A 60 -13.04 -14.96 43.96
C LYS A 60 -13.91 -16.05 43.29
N VAL A 61 -13.28 -17.11 42.76
CA VAL A 61 -13.76 -18.50 42.89
C VAL A 61 -12.57 -19.44 43.07
N VAL A 62 -12.67 -20.31 44.07
CA VAL A 62 -11.67 -21.26 44.57
C VAL A 62 -11.93 -22.64 44.00
N SER A 63 -10.89 -23.34 43.53
CA SER A 63 -10.82 -24.80 43.63
C SER A 63 -9.35 -25.27 43.61
N GLN A 64 -8.92 -25.82 44.76
CA GLN A 64 -7.67 -26.51 45.00
C GLN A 64 -7.60 -27.83 44.23
N VAL A 65 -6.47 -28.14 43.57
CA VAL A 65 -5.55 -29.24 43.94
C VAL A 65 -4.16 -28.89 43.37
N GLY A 66 -3.12 -28.95 44.21
CA GLY A 66 -1.80 -28.39 43.89
C GLY A 66 -0.75 -29.37 43.37
N PHE A 67 0.24 -28.83 42.66
CA PHE A 67 1.66 -29.16 42.78
C PHE A 67 2.45 -27.86 42.58
N ALA A 68 3.51 -27.70 43.36
CA ALA A 68 4.30 -26.48 43.48
C ALA A 68 5.26 -26.30 42.30
N GLU A 69 5.37 -25.06 41.81
CA GLU A 69 6.67 -24.46 41.51
C GLU A 69 6.56 -22.94 41.49
N SER A 70 7.64 -22.32 41.95
CA SER A 70 7.80 -20.91 42.25
C SER A 70 7.87 -20.05 40.99
N ASP A 71 6.93 -19.11 40.82
CA ASP A 71 7.03 -18.06 39.80
C ASP A 71 6.76 -16.69 40.41
N THR A 72 7.83 -15.90 40.51
CA THR A 72 7.79 -14.44 40.62
C THR A 72 6.98 -13.88 39.44
N PRO A 73 5.92 -13.07 39.66
CA PRO A 73 5.16 -12.50 38.56
C PRO A 73 5.95 -11.34 37.93
N VAL A 74 6.56 -11.60 36.77
CA VAL A 74 6.97 -10.54 35.84
C VAL A 74 5.70 -10.06 35.15
N ALA A 75 5.20 -8.90 35.57
CA ALA A 75 4.11 -8.20 34.89
C ALA A 75 4.52 -7.98 33.42
N ARG A 76 3.73 -8.54 32.48
CA ARG A 76 3.90 -8.35 31.04
C ARG A 76 2.78 -7.47 30.52
N ASP A 77 3.15 -6.29 30.08
CA ASP A 77 2.33 -5.30 29.37
C ASP A 77 1.95 -5.84 27.96
N PRO A 78 0.67 -5.84 27.53
CA PRO A 78 0.26 -6.34 26.22
C PRO A 78 0.57 -5.34 25.08
N GLU A 79 1.47 -5.72 24.17
CA GLU A 79 1.92 -4.86 23.06
C GLU A 79 0.84 -4.47 22.05
N LYS A 80 0.74 -3.16 21.79
CA LYS A 80 -0.11 -2.49 20.79
C LYS A 80 0.40 -2.76 19.36
N PHE A 81 -0.49 -3.11 18.42
CA PHE A 81 -0.16 -3.26 16.99
C PHE A 81 0.22 -1.90 16.38
N ARG A 82 1.45 -1.78 15.83
CA ARG A 82 1.96 -0.62 15.11
C ARG A 82 2.32 -1.04 13.67
N PRO A 83 1.83 -0.39 12.60
CA PRO A 83 2.29 -0.68 11.24
C PRO A 83 3.80 -0.52 11.16
N LYS A 84 4.48 -1.38 10.38
CA LYS A 84 5.94 -1.27 10.19
C LYS A 84 6.23 0.15 9.69
N ARG A 85 7.07 0.86 10.43
CA ARG A 85 7.43 2.25 10.22
C ARG A 85 8.83 2.28 9.62
N ALA A 86 9.04 3.19 8.69
CA ALA A 86 10.33 3.51 8.14
C ALA A 86 10.50 5.03 8.14
N ALA A 87 11.74 5.48 8.21
CA ALA A 87 12.05 6.89 8.08
C ALA A 87 13.10 7.09 6.99
N VAL A 88 12.94 8.14 6.19
CA VAL A 88 13.87 8.50 5.12
C VAL A 88 14.39 9.91 5.32
N LEU A 89 15.70 10.09 5.14
CA LEU A 89 16.36 11.36 5.33
C LEU A 89 16.39 12.17 4.05
N ILE A 90 15.66 13.28 4.04
CA ILE A 90 15.80 14.37 3.07
C ILE A 90 16.94 15.27 3.58
N CYS A 91 18.18 14.89 3.27
CA CYS A 91 19.36 15.64 3.69
C CYS A 91 19.62 16.81 2.74
N LEU A 92 19.34 18.03 3.20
CA LEU A 92 19.45 19.27 2.44
C LEU A 92 20.75 20.01 2.76
N PHE A 93 21.40 20.53 1.72
CA PHE A 93 22.60 21.35 1.84
C PHE A 93 22.66 22.39 0.72
N GLU A 94 23.52 23.38 0.89
CA GLU A 94 23.79 24.39 -0.14
C GLU A 94 24.88 23.87 -1.08
N GLY A 95 24.59 23.81 -2.38
CA GLY A 95 25.55 23.43 -3.42
C GLY A 95 26.48 24.58 -3.80
N ASP A 96 27.50 24.25 -4.59
CA ASP A 96 28.52 25.21 -5.05
C ASP A 96 27.94 26.42 -5.80
N ALA A 97 26.78 26.26 -6.45
CA ALA A 97 26.08 27.32 -7.16
C ALA A 97 25.11 28.12 -6.27
N GLY A 98 25.07 27.84 -4.97
CA GLY A 98 24.10 28.39 -4.02
C GLY A 98 22.69 27.81 -4.20
N ASP A 99 22.51 26.75 -4.98
CA ASP A 99 21.25 26.02 -5.06
C ASP A 99 21.08 25.09 -3.85
N LEU A 100 19.83 24.83 -3.44
CA LEU A 100 19.56 23.87 -2.38
C LEU A 100 19.48 22.47 -3.00
N ARG A 101 20.24 21.53 -2.46
CA ARG A 101 20.43 20.20 -3.03
C ARG A 101 20.06 19.12 -2.02
N VAL A 102 19.63 17.96 -2.51
CA VAL A 102 19.25 16.80 -1.71
C VAL A 102 20.16 15.61 -2.02
N ILE A 103 20.61 14.90 -1.00
CA ILE A 103 21.40 13.67 -1.15
C ILE A 103 20.47 12.49 -1.48
N LEU A 104 20.86 11.69 -2.47
CA LEU A 104 20.16 10.49 -2.94
C LEU A 104 21.13 9.32 -3.09
N THR A 105 20.57 8.12 -3.01
CA THR A 105 21.28 6.87 -3.26
C THR A 105 20.73 6.20 -4.51
N LYS A 106 21.60 5.52 -5.24
CA LYS A 106 21.21 4.49 -6.20
C LYS A 106 21.44 3.14 -5.52
N ARG A 107 20.39 2.34 -5.37
CA ARG A 107 20.46 1.04 -4.70
C ARG A 107 21.31 0.06 -5.50
N SER A 108 22.01 -0.83 -4.80
CA SER A 108 22.81 -1.89 -5.40
C SER A 108 21.97 -2.79 -6.30
N SER A 109 22.51 -3.13 -7.47
CA SER A 109 21.82 -3.97 -8.45
C SER A 109 21.63 -5.43 -7.97
N GLY A 110 22.32 -5.84 -6.89
CA GLY A 110 22.24 -7.19 -6.31
C GLY A 110 21.12 -7.40 -5.28
N LEU A 111 20.31 -6.38 -4.98
CA LEU A 111 19.25 -6.47 -3.96
C LEU A 111 18.00 -7.17 -4.48
N SER A 112 17.32 -7.92 -3.61
CA SER A 112 16.09 -8.67 -3.94
C SER A 112 14.86 -7.78 -4.18
N THR A 113 14.90 -6.50 -3.76
CA THR A 113 13.82 -5.53 -3.94
C THR A 113 14.38 -4.17 -4.32
N HIS A 114 13.69 -3.46 -5.24
CA HIS A 114 14.04 -2.10 -5.68
C HIS A 114 15.47 -1.95 -6.22
N SER A 115 16.02 -3.03 -6.79
CA SER A 115 17.36 -3.08 -7.38
C SER A 115 17.55 -1.98 -8.43
N GLY A 116 18.62 -1.19 -8.28
CA GLY A 116 18.97 -0.11 -9.20
C GLY A 116 18.10 1.15 -9.13
N GLU A 117 17.07 1.18 -8.26
CA GLU A 117 16.20 2.35 -8.07
C GLU A 117 16.92 3.48 -7.31
N VAL A 118 16.49 4.71 -7.56
CA VAL A 118 16.93 5.89 -6.80
C VAL A 118 16.05 6.06 -5.55
N SER A 119 16.70 6.22 -4.40
CA SER A 119 16.05 6.38 -3.09
C SER A 119 16.65 7.52 -2.29
N LEU A 120 15.88 7.99 -1.30
CA LEU A 120 16.43 8.73 -0.16
C LEU A 120 17.14 7.74 0.77
N PRO A 121 18.23 8.13 1.44
CA PRO A 121 18.81 7.31 2.49
C PRO A 121 17.77 7.02 3.57
N GLY A 122 17.65 5.78 4.03
CA GLY A 122 16.66 5.43 5.03
C GLY A 122 16.19 3.99 5.01
N GLY A 123 15.47 3.61 6.05
CA GLY A 123 15.07 2.24 6.28
C GLY A 123 14.06 2.08 7.40
N LYS A 124 13.93 0.86 7.89
CA LYS A 124 12.90 0.50 8.87
C LYS A 124 13.32 0.96 10.27
N THR A 125 12.34 1.33 11.08
CA THR A 125 12.57 1.61 12.50
C THR A 125 13.03 0.33 13.21
N GLU A 126 14.09 0.44 14.00
CA GLU A 126 14.66 -0.64 14.80
C GLU A 126 14.43 -0.45 16.31
N GLU A 127 14.61 -1.53 17.07
CA GLU A 127 14.53 -1.53 18.52
C GLU A 127 15.73 -0.75 19.10
N GLY A 128 15.50 0.51 19.46
CA GLY A 128 16.53 1.43 19.94
C GLY A 128 16.45 2.84 19.35
N ASP A 129 15.77 2.99 18.21
CA ASP A 129 15.54 4.30 17.60
C ASP A 129 14.62 5.15 18.48
N LYS A 130 15.06 6.34 18.86
CA LYS A 130 14.30 7.23 19.76
C LYS A 130 13.08 7.86 19.08
N ASP A 131 13.25 8.23 17.81
CA ASP A 131 12.25 8.88 16.98
C ASP A 131 12.56 8.65 15.49
N ASP A 132 11.73 9.19 14.58
CA ASP A 132 11.95 9.07 13.14
C ASP A 132 13.29 9.67 12.69
N GLY A 133 13.74 10.73 13.36
CA GLY A 133 15.00 11.39 13.03
C GLY A 133 16.20 10.50 13.35
N ASP A 134 16.14 9.81 14.48
CA ASP A 134 17.12 8.79 14.88
C ASP A 134 17.13 7.63 13.87
N THR A 135 15.96 7.07 13.51
CA THR A 135 15.87 6.05 12.46
C THR A 135 16.50 6.53 11.14
N ALA A 136 16.10 7.70 10.65
CA ALA A 136 16.56 8.20 9.34
C ALA A 136 18.06 8.49 9.32
N THR A 137 18.62 9.00 10.41
CA THR A 137 20.06 9.32 10.51
C THR A 137 20.92 8.10 10.80
N ARG A 138 20.43 7.10 11.55
CA ARG A 138 21.07 5.80 11.70
C ARG A 138 21.21 5.09 10.35
N GLU A 139 20.11 4.97 9.61
CA GLU A 139 20.08 4.35 8.29
C GLU A 139 20.99 5.09 7.30
N ALA A 140 20.97 6.44 7.29
CA ALA A 140 21.89 7.22 6.45
C ALA A 140 23.37 7.00 6.83
N LYS A 141 23.68 6.78 8.11
CA LYS A 141 25.04 6.42 8.53
C LYS A 141 25.44 5.04 8.00
N GLU A 142 24.55 4.07 8.07
CA GLU A 142 24.79 2.70 7.60
C GLU A 142 24.93 2.63 6.07
N GLU A 143 24.03 3.28 5.33
CA GLU A 143 23.98 3.23 3.88
C GLU A 143 25.08 4.06 3.20
N ILE A 144 25.35 5.28 3.70
CA ILE A 144 26.23 6.26 3.02
C ILE A 144 27.33 6.86 3.90
N GLY A 145 27.47 6.43 5.16
CA GLY A 145 28.49 6.93 6.08
C GLY A 145 28.23 8.35 6.60
N LEU A 146 27.00 8.86 6.51
CA LEU A 146 26.67 10.20 7.00
C LEU A 146 26.58 10.20 8.53
N ASP A 147 27.55 10.84 9.20
CA ASP A 147 27.54 10.97 10.66
C ASP A 147 26.31 11.81 11.09
N PRO A 148 25.42 11.27 11.96
CA PRO A 148 24.25 11.99 12.47
C PRO A 148 24.59 13.37 13.07
N LYS A 149 25.81 13.55 13.61
CA LYS A 149 26.25 14.84 14.17
C LYS A 149 26.39 15.96 13.13
N LEU A 150 26.55 15.61 11.85
CA LEU A 150 26.63 16.58 10.75
C LEU A 150 25.24 17.05 10.30
N VAL A 151 24.18 16.37 10.73
CA VAL A 151 22.82 16.61 10.27
C VAL A 151 21.98 17.22 11.38
N ASN A 152 21.56 18.47 11.17
CA ASN A 152 20.57 19.11 12.03
C ASN A 152 19.16 18.73 11.54
N VAL A 153 18.51 17.76 12.20
CA VAL A 153 17.11 17.42 11.93
C VAL A 153 16.20 18.58 12.32
N VAL A 154 15.42 19.11 11.36
CA VAL A 154 14.64 20.35 11.54
C VAL A 154 13.15 20.14 11.54
N THR A 155 12.63 19.13 10.83
CA THR A 155 11.21 18.81 10.81
C THR A 155 10.96 17.42 10.24
N VAL A 156 9.72 16.96 10.38
CA VAL A 156 9.21 15.71 9.84
C VAL A 156 7.97 16.03 9.00
N LEU A 157 7.91 15.48 7.79
CA LEU A 157 6.74 15.61 6.92
C LEU A 157 5.70 14.55 7.27
N GLU A 158 4.46 14.78 6.83
CA GLU A 158 3.41 13.77 6.89
C GLU A 158 3.88 12.45 6.24
N PRO A 159 3.49 11.29 6.81
CA PRO A 159 3.94 10.02 6.30
C PRO A 159 3.37 9.74 4.91
N PHE A 160 4.19 9.12 4.08
CA PHE A 160 3.79 8.55 2.81
C PHE A 160 3.59 7.06 2.96
N LEU A 161 2.68 6.53 2.15
CA LEU A 161 2.43 5.11 2.10
C LEU A 161 3.08 4.52 0.85
N SER A 162 3.98 3.57 1.04
CA SER A 162 4.57 2.87 -0.09
C SER A 162 3.55 1.95 -0.78
N LYS A 163 3.88 1.46 -1.98
CA LYS A 163 3.11 0.42 -2.69
C LYS A 163 2.95 -0.89 -1.89
N HIS A 164 3.74 -1.07 -0.83
CA HIS A 164 3.77 -2.21 0.09
C HIS A 164 3.28 -1.82 1.50
N LEU A 165 2.50 -0.74 1.60
CA LEU A 165 1.92 -0.20 2.84
C LEU A 165 2.91 0.09 3.98
N LEU A 166 4.18 0.24 3.66
CA LEU A 166 5.18 0.74 4.59
C LEU A 166 4.87 2.22 4.86
N ARG A 167 4.65 2.59 6.14
CA ARG A 167 4.53 3.98 6.55
C ARG A 167 5.93 4.59 6.53
N VAL A 168 6.21 5.35 5.49
CA VAL A 168 7.50 6.03 5.28
C VAL A 168 7.38 7.47 5.76
N VAL A 169 8.11 7.81 6.81
CA VAL A 169 8.12 9.15 7.39
C VAL A 169 9.31 9.93 6.82
N PRO A 170 9.08 11.01 6.05
CA PRO A 170 10.17 11.83 5.53
C PRO A 170 10.69 12.78 6.61
N VAL A 171 11.96 12.69 6.93
CA VAL A 171 12.66 13.54 7.89
C VAL A 171 13.50 14.54 7.12
N ILE A 172 13.33 15.85 7.37
CA ILE A 172 14.19 16.87 6.77
C ILE A 172 15.34 17.19 7.73
N GLY A 173 16.56 16.95 7.24
CA GLY A 173 17.81 17.31 7.92
C GLY A 173 18.60 18.33 7.13
N ILE A 174 19.27 19.25 7.81
CA ILE A 174 20.16 20.24 7.21
C ILE A 174 21.61 19.86 7.50
N LEU A 175 22.38 19.66 6.43
CA LEU A 175 23.82 19.47 6.46
C LEU A 175 24.49 20.82 6.22
N ASN A 176 25.01 21.42 7.30
CA ASN A 176 25.61 22.77 7.26
C ASN A 176 27.00 22.78 6.63
N GLU A 177 27.77 21.70 6.83
CA GLU A 177 29.17 21.58 6.38
C GLU A 177 29.28 20.41 5.39
N LYS A 178 28.96 20.66 4.12
CA LYS A 178 28.93 19.62 3.09
C LYS A 178 30.32 18.98 2.87
N GLU A 179 31.37 19.74 3.10
CA GLU A 179 32.78 19.34 2.96
C GLU A 179 33.20 18.35 4.06
N ALA A 180 32.54 18.41 5.23
CA ALA A 180 32.77 17.45 6.31
C ALA A 180 32.18 16.08 5.98
N PHE A 181 31.14 16.02 5.14
CA PHE A 181 30.57 14.76 4.68
C PHE A 181 31.38 14.14 3.54
N LYS A 182 32.05 13.03 3.86
CA LYS A 182 32.75 12.16 2.92
C LYS A 182 31.93 10.88 2.71
N PRO A 183 31.24 10.73 1.57
CA PRO A 183 30.40 9.56 1.31
C PRO A 183 31.20 8.26 1.40
N ASN A 184 30.69 7.30 2.16
CA ASN A 184 31.23 5.96 2.27
C ASN A 184 30.09 4.95 2.04
N PRO A 185 29.66 4.75 0.77
CA PRO A 185 28.53 3.87 0.47
C PRO A 185 28.82 2.42 0.89
N ASN A 186 27.88 1.80 1.58
CA ASN A 186 27.91 0.37 1.81
C ASN A 186 27.61 -0.37 0.49
N PRO A 187 28.58 -1.09 -0.12
CA PRO A 187 28.39 -1.69 -1.43
C PRO A 187 27.34 -2.82 -1.46
N ALA A 188 26.98 -3.37 -0.29
CA ALA A 188 25.88 -4.33 -0.19
C ALA A 188 24.52 -3.69 -0.53
N GLU A 189 24.37 -2.39 -0.30
CA GLU A 189 23.07 -1.70 -0.35
C GLU A 189 23.04 -0.54 -1.34
N VAL A 190 24.18 0.15 -1.52
CA VAL A 190 24.30 1.40 -2.29
C VAL A 190 25.35 1.26 -3.39
N GLU A 191 24.93 1.42 -4.63
CA GLU A 191 25.80 1.46 -5.82
C GLU A 191 26.44 2.84 -6.01
N ALA A 192 25.69 3.90 -5.71
CA ALA A 192 26.17 5.28 -5.86
C ALA A 192 25.48 6.23 -4.89
N VAL A 193 26.23 7.22 -4.43
CA VAL A 193 25.71 8.40 -3.73
C VAL A 193 25.85 9.58 -4.67
N PHE A 194 24.78 10.34 -4.83
CA PHE A 194 24.76 11.55 -5.64
C PHE A 194 23.76 12.54 -5.03
N ASP A 195 23.65 13.70 -5.63
CA ASP A 195 22.80 14.77 -5.17
C ASP A 195 22.11 15.47 -6.34
N ALA A 196 20.93 16.02 -6.08
CA ALA A 196 20.11 16.69 -7.10
C ALA A 196 19.61 18.06 -6.60
N PRO A 197 19.43 19.07 -7.47
CA PRO A 197 18.82 20.34 -7.08
C PRO A 197 17.39 20.10 -6.60
N LEU A 198 17.04 20.47 -5.36
CA LEU A 198 15.71 20.23 -4.82
C LEU A 198 14.63 20.95 -5.64
N GLU A 199 14.95 22.12 -6.20
CA GLU A 199 13.99 22.88 -7.00
C GLU A 199 13.55 22.15 -8.28
N MET A 200 14.32 21.16 -8.77
CA MET A 200 13.96 20.42 -9.97
C MET A 200 12.62 19.68 -9.82
N PHE A 201 12.24 19.30 -8.59
CA PHE A 201 10.97 18.63 -8.31
C PHE A 201 9.75 19.55 -8.33
N LEU A 202 9.94 20.85 -8.60
CA LEU A 202 8.85 21.81 -8.84
C LEU A 202 8.75 22.24 -10.31
N LYS A 203 9.66 21.74 -11.15
CA LYS A 203 9.88 22.13 -12.53
C LYS A 203 9.35 21.02 -13.45
N ASP A 204 8.76 21.40 -14.58
CA ASP A 204 8.26 20.43 -15.58
C ASP A 204 9.37 20.03 -16.57
N GLU A 205 10.49 20.74 -16.52
CA GLU A 205 11.69 20.50 -17.29
C GLU A 205 12.32 19.14 -16.93
N ASN A 206 12.52 18.27 -17.92
CA ASN A 206 13.03 16.90 -17.76
C ASN A 206 12.13 16.01 -16.88
N ARG A 207 10.84 16.34 -16.79
CA ARG A 207 9.84 15.53 -16.12
C ARG A 207 8.94 14.84 -17.14
N THR A 208 8.65 13.57 -16.91
CA THR A 208 7.51 12.89 -17.53
C THR A 208 6.55 12.38 -16.45
N SER A 209 5.31 12.09 -16.82
CA SER A 209 4.37 11.41 -15.93
C SER A 209 3.61 10.33 -16.66
N LYS A 210 3.30 9.27 -15.94
CA LYS A 210 2.36 8.24 -16.39
C LYS A 210 1.16 8.25 -15.46
N GLU A 211 -0.01 8.36 -16.06
CA GLU A 211 -1.24 8.08 -15.33
C GLU A 211 -1.23 6.61 -14.92
N ARG A 212 -1.57 6.40 -13.66
CA ARG A 212 -1.79 5.10 -13.07
C ARG A 212 -3.09 5.15 -12.33
N GLU A 213 -3.73 4.01 -12.28
CA GLU A 213 -4.94 3.81 -11.52
C GLU A 213 -4.58 2.98 -10.31
N TRP A 214 -4.86 3.48 -9.11
CA TRP A 214 -4.66 2.74 -7.87
C TRP A 214 -5.90 2.91 -7.02
N MET A 215 -6.62 1.81 -6.80
CA MET A 215 -7.92 1.82 -6.13
C MET A 215 -8.85 2.86 -6.80
N GLY A 216 -8.89 2.79 -8.14
CA GLY A 216 -9.58 3.67 -9.11
C GLY A 216 -9.56 5.18 -8.94
N ASP A 217 -8.72 5.69 -8.05
CA ASP A 217 -8.14 7.03 -8.16
C ASP A 217 -7.02 7.00 -9.20
N LYS A 218 -7.19 7.82 -10.25
CA LYS A 218 -6.09 8.16 -11.14
C LYS A 218 -5.09 8.98 -10.34
N PHE A 219 -3.83 8.57 -10.35
CA PHE A 219 -2.72 9.32 -9.80
C PHE A 219 -1.59 9.38 -10.83
N LEU A 220 -0.77 10.41 -10.75
CA LEU A 220 0.36 10.56 -11.64
C LEU A 220 1.61 10.00 -10.97
N ILE A 221 2.23 9.00 -11.61
CA ILE A 221 3.60 8.65 -11.28
C ILE A 221 4.51 9.60 -12.05
N HIS A 222 5.28 10.38 -11.31
CA HIS A 222 6.27 11.31 -11.85
C HIS A 222 7.62 10.62 -12.05
N PHE A 223 8.29 10.99 -13.13
CA PHE A 223 9.62 10.54 -13.52
C PHE A 223 10.45 11.80 -13.81
N PHE A 224 11.60 11.93 -13.16
CA PHE A 224 12.53 13.03 -13.37
C PHE A 224 13.86 12.48 -13.88
N ASP A 225 14.24 12.91 -15.08
CA ASP A 225 15.55 12.61 -15.66
C ASP A 225 16.57 13.59 -15.08
N TYR A 226 17.57 13.06 -14.37
CA TYR A 226 18.67 13.84 -13.82
C TYR A 226 20.00 13.38 -14.38
N GLU A 227 20.71 14.30 -15.05
CA GLU A 227 22.03 14.03 -15.62
C GLU A 227 23.11 14.78 -14.84
N THR A 228 24.10 14.01 -14.41
CA THR A 228 25.39 14.52 -13.92
C THR A 228 26.42 14.32 -15.02
N LYS A 229 27.59 14.98 -14.92
CA LYS A 229 28.63 14.99 -15.97
C LYS A 229 28.93 13.64 -16.62
N ASN A 230 28.80 12.52 -15.89
CA ASN A 230 29.11 11.17 -16.37
C ASN A 230 28.01 10.12 -16.13
N LYS A 231 26.84 10.48 -15.56
CA LYS A 231 25.80 9.51 -15.17
C LYS A 231 24.40 10.09 -15.29
N LYS A 232 23.45 9.27 -15.73
CA LYS A 232 22.02 9.56 -15.77
C LYS A 232 21.29 8.79 -14.67
N TYR A 233 20.37 9.47 -13.99
CA TYR A 233 19.54 8.94 -12.93
C TYR A 233 18.08 9.21 -13.24
N MET A 234 17.24 8.21 -13.01
CA MET A 234 15.79 8.33 -13.10
C MET A 234 15.21 8.36 -11.67
N ILE A 235 14.68 9.50 -11.25
CA ILE A 235 14.04 9.66 -9.94
C ILE A 235 12.53 9.54 -10.14
N TRP A 236 11.89 8.53 -9.54
CA TRP A 236 10.48 8.23 -9.79
C TRP A 236 9.77 7.61 -8.58
N GLY A 237 8.45 7.43 -8.69
CA GLY A 237 7.65 6.71 -7.70
C GLY A 237 7.56 7.44 -6.35
N LEU A 238 7.66 6.67 -5.24
CA LEU A 238 7.54 7.20 -3.88
C LEU A 238 8.60 8.27 -3.59
N THR A 239 9.84 8.05 -3.99
CA THR A 239 10.95 8.99 -3.84
C THR A 239 10.61 10.33 -4.50
N ALA A 240 10.12 10.31 -5.75
CA ALA A 240 9.71 11.53 -6.45
C ALA A 240 8.54 12.23 -5.74
N GLY A 241 7.52 11.51 -5.28
CA GLY A 241 6.40 12.08 -4.53
C GLY A 241 6.82 12.78 -3.24
N ILE A 242 7.71 12.14 -2.47
CA ILE A 242 8.30 12.72 -1.25
C ILE A 242 9.07 14.00 -1.59
N LEU A 243 9.88 13.99 -2.66
CA LEU A 243 10.70 15.13 -3.05
C LEU A 243 9.90 16.30 -3.62
N ILE A 244 8.82 16.04 -4.36
CA ILE A 244 7.86 17.08 -4.79
C ILE A 244 7.26 17.78 -3.56
N ARG A 245 6.82 16.98 -2.57
CA ARG A 245 6.24 17.53 -1.34
C ARG A 245 7.26 18.31 -0.52
N ALA A 246 8.45 17.76 -0.33
CA ALA A 246 9.55 18.41 0.37
C ALA A 246 9.93 19.74 -0.29
N ALA A 247 10.10 19.75 -1.61
CA ALA A 247 10.38 20.96 -2.36
C ALA A 247 9.24 21.99 -2.20
N SER A 248 7.98 21.57 -2.23
CA SER A 248 6.83 22.46 -2.06
C SER A 248 6.80 23.13 -0.68
N VAL A 249 7.15 22.38 0.37
CA VAL A 249 7.25 22.91 1.74
C VAL A 249 8.45 23.84 1.91
N VAL A 250 9.61 23.47 1.36
CA VAL A 250 10.85 24.25 1.44
C VAL A 250 10.74 25.57 0.70
N TYR A 251 10.28 25.55 -0.56
CA TYR A 251 10.13 26.73 -1.41
C TYR A 251 8.80 27.47 -1.22
N LYS A 252 7.88 26.93 -0.40
CA LYS A 252 6.55 27.50 -0.13
C LYS A 252 5.74 27.79 -1.40
N ARG A 253 5.85 26.94 -2.41
CA ARG A 253 5.12 27.05 -3.69
C ARG A 253 4.79 25.67 -4.23
N PRO A 254 3.66 25.50 -4.94
CA PRO A 254 3.35 24.23 -5.60
C PRO A 254 4.29 23.98 -6.80
N PRO A 255 4.35 22.73 -7.31
CA PRO A 255 5.03 22.43 -8.56
C PRO A 255 4.32 23.07 -9.76
N ASN A 256 5.06 23.26 -10.85
CA ASN A 256 4.55 23.80 -12.12
C ASN A 256 3.74 22.78 -12.95
N PHE A 257 3.39 21.64 -12.35
CA PHE A 257 2.68 20.53 -12.98
C PHE A 257 1.62 19.98 -12.02
N VAL A 258 0.67 19.23 -12.56
CA VAL A 258 -0.37 18.57 -11.77
C VAL A 258 0.24 17.39 -11.03
N GLU A 259 0.13 17.35 -9.70
CA GLU A 259 0.64 16.23 -8.88
C GLU A 259 -0.30 15.02 -8.89
N GLN A 260 -1.62 15.25 -8.94
CA GLN A 260 -2.68 14.23 -8.81
C GLN A 260 -2.27 13.10 -7.85
N ASN A 261 -2.05 13.47 -6.57
CA ASN A 261 -1.57 12.55 -5.55
C ASN A 261 -2.65 11.52 -5.15
N PRO A 262 -2.26 10.29 -4.76
CA PRO A 262 -3.22 9.34 -4.19
C PRO A 262 -3.79 9.89 -2.88
N ARG A 263 -5.10 9.80 -2.67
CA ARG A 263 -5.76 10.26 -1.43
C ARG A 263 -5.69 9.18 -0.35
N PHE A 264 -4.63 9.19 0.46
CA PHE A 264 -4.50 8.30 1.62
C PHE A 264 -5.29 8.86 2.82
N LYS A 265 -6.44 8.27 3.18
CA LYS A 265 -7.16 8.54 4.44
C LYS A 265 -7.02 7.34 5.37
N VAL A 266 -6.51 7.56 6.59
CA VAL A 266 -6.37 6.52 7.63
C VAL A 266 -7.65 6.48 8.50
N PRO A 267 -8.29 5.31 8.72
CA PRO A 267 -9.50 5.19 9.54
C PRO A 267 -9.23 5.18 11.07
N ARG A 268 -10.21 5.67 11.85
CA ARG A 268 -10.21 5.76 13.34
C ARG A 268 -10.64 4.43 14.01
N VAL A 269 -10.16 4.24 15.24
CA VAL A 269 -10.27 3.06 16.14
C VAL A 269 -11.72 2.66 16.53
N VAL A 270 -11.98 1.35 16.69
CA VAL A 270 -13.18 0.76 17.33
C VAL A 270 -12.77 -0.36 18.32
N ASP A 271 -13.62 -0.57 19.33
CA ASP A 271 -13.43 -1.01 20.71
C ASP A 271 -13.04 -2.49 21.00
N ARG A 272 -12.52 -2.72 22.23
CA ARG A 272 -11.96 -3.99 22.75
C ARG A 272 -13.02 -4.86 23.45
N ASN A 273 -13.09 -6.17 23.11
CA ASN A 273 -13.36 -7.26 24.07
C ASN A 273 -13.22 -8.66 23.44
N THR A 274 -12.04 -9.30 23.55
CA THR A 274 -11.87 -10.77 23.76
C THR A 274 -10.39 -11.14 23.88
N THR A 275 -10.06 -12.11 24.75
CA THR A 275 -8.69 -12.61 25.00
C THR A 275 -8.57 -14.10 24.62
N ILE A 276 -7.43 -14.51 24.02
CA ILE A 276 -6.63 -15.78 24.17
C ILE A 276 -5.77 -16.05 22.88
N PRO A 277 -4.54 -16.65 22.94
CA PRO A 277 -3.46 -16.47 21.94
C PRO A 277 -3.03 -17.70 21.10
N LYS A 278 -2.45 -17.48 19.89
CA LYS A 278 -1.44 -18.34 19.18
C LYS A 278 -0.59 -17.47 18.21
N LYS A 279 0.74 -17.47 18.36
CA LYS A 279 1.63 -16.29 18.17
C LYS A 279 2.34 -16.12 16.79
N ALA A 280 1.94 -16.79 15.71
CA ALA A 280 2.55 -16.61 14.38
C ALA A 280 1.54 -16.26 13.27
N LEU A 281 0.36 -16.88 13.27
CA LEU A 281 -0.73 -16.54 12.32
C LEU A 281 -1.27 -15.11 12.54
N ASN A 282 -1.46 -14.70 13.80
CA ASN A 282 -2.12 -13.42 14.13
C ASN A 282 -1.39 -12.17 13.60
N LYS A 283 -0.07 -12.24 13.35
CA LYS A 283 0.73 -11.12 12.85
C LYS A 283 0.53 -10.88 11.34
N ILE A 284 0.35 -11.95 10.56
CA ILE A 284 0.06 -11.89 9.13
C ILE A 284 -1.41 -11.51 8.94
N MET A 285 -2.29 -12.11 9.75
CA MET A 285 -3.73 -11.88 9.69
C MET A 285 -4.16 -10.46 10.02
N SER A 286 -3.58 -9.84 11.05
CA SER A 286 -3.86 -8.43 11.37
C SER A 286 -3.42 -7.47 10.26
N SER A 287 -2.32 -7.78 9.56
CA SER A 287 -1.88 -7.02 8.39
C SER A 287 -2.79 -7.21 7.17
N VAL A 288 -3.27 -8.43 6.96
CA VAL A 288 -4.20 -8.78 5.87
C VAL A 288 -5.59 -8.20 6.09
N GLU A 289 -6.11 -8.27 7.32
CA GLU A 289 -7.39 -7.66 7.72
C GLU A 289 -7.34 -6.14 7.52
N LEU A 290 -6.27 -5.48 7.97
CA LEU A 290 -6.06 -4.05 7.77
C LEU A 290 -5.96 -3.70 6.29
N ARG A 291 -5.31 -4.55 5.48
CA ARG A 291 -5.23 -4.37 4.02
C ARG A 291 -6.62 -4.42 3.38
N LEU A 292 -7.43 -5.43 3.73
CA LEU A 292 -8.79 -5.58 3.23
C LEU A 292 -9.67 -4.39 3.63
N GLN A 293 -9.56 -3.90 4.87
CA GLN A 293 -10.26 -2.70 5.32
C GLN A 293 -9.82 -1.44 4.57
N THR A 294 -8.51 -1.30 4.33
CA THR A 294 -7.94 -0.17 3.57
C THR A 294 -8.42 -0.18 2.12
N LEU A 295 -8.40 -1.34 1.47
CA LEU A 295 -8.91 -1.52 0.11
C LEU A 295 -10.42 -1.19 0.06
N ALA A 296 -11.21 -1.75 0.98
CA ALA A 296 -12.66 -1.52 1.05
C ALA A 296 -13.01 -0.05 1.26
N GLN A 297 -12.27 0.64 2.12
CA GLN A 297 -12.47 2.07 2.34
C GLN A 297 -12.16 2.89 1.09
N SER A 298 -11.11 2.51 0.36
CA SER A 298 -10.72 3.18 -0.89
C SER A 298 -11.78 2.97 -1.96
N PHE A 299 -12.26 1.75 -2.13
CA PHE A 299 -13.33 1.42 -3.06
C PHE A 299 -14.65 2.15 -2.77
N ARG A 300 -15.05 2.25 -1.49
CA ARG A 300 -16.23 3.05 -1.08
C ARG A 300 -16.08 4.53 -1.41
N LEU A 301 -14.87 5.09 -1.24
CA LEU A 301 -14.58 6.48 -1.61
C LEU A 301 -14.73 6.68 -3.12
N GLU A 302 -14.31 5.73 -3.94
CA GLU A 302 -14.50 5.79 -5.40
C GLU A 302 -15.98 5.78 -5.82
N GLN A 303 -16.79 4.87 -5.24
CA GLN A 303 -18.21 4.78 -5.58
C GLN A 303 -18.98 6.06 -5.23
N SER A 304 -18.60 6.73 -4.15
CA SER A 304 -19.18 8.02 -3.74
C SER A 304 -18.82 9.18 -4.68
N VAL A 305 -17.74 9.07 -5.47
CA VAL A 305 -17.31 10.08 -6.45
C VAL A 305 -17.93 9.83 -7.82
N LYS A 306 -18.32 8.58 -8.11
CA LYS A 306 -18.83 8.13 -9.43
C LYS A 306 -20.36 8.17 -9.58
N SER A 307 -21.14 8.72 -8.62
CA SER A 307 -22.61 8.86 -8.77
C SER A 307 -22.97 9.82 -9.92
N PRO A 308 -23.65 9.38 -11.00
CA PRO A 308 -24.01 10.25 -12.12
C PRO A 308 -25.32 11.03 -11.88
N PRO A 309 -25.56 12.17 -12.58
CA PRO A 309 -26.89 12.78 -12.67
C PRO A 309 -27.84 11.86 -13.46
N PRO A 310 -29.18 12.02 -13.32
CA PRO A 310 -30.15 11.13 -13.97
C PRO A 310 -30.02 11.20 -15.50
N PRO A 311 -30.28 10.10 -16.23
CA PRO A 311 -29.93 9.99 -17.63
C PRO A 311 -30.87 10.80 -18.52
N THR A 312 -30.29 11.69 -19.33
CA THR A 312 -30.92 12.23 -20.54
C THR A 312 -30.21 11.67 -21.77
N GLY A 313 -30.92 10.85 -22.55
CA GLY A 313 -30.71 10.76 -24.00
C GLY A 313 -29.89 9.58 -24.56
N SER A 314 -30.63 8.70 -25.26
CA SER A 314 -30.28 7.78 -26.36
C SER A 314 -29.07 6.85 -26.22
N ALA A 315 -29.38 5.58 -25.91
CA ALA A 315 -28.49 4.44 -26.03
C ALA A 315 -28.14 4.11 -27.50
N THR A 316 -26.86 4.03 -27.81
CA THR A 316 -26.34 3.28 -28.96
C THR A 316 -25.90 1.90 -28.48
N SER A 317 -26.59 0.87 -29.00
CA SER A 317 -26.40 -0.54 -28.66
C SER A 317 -25.04 -1.07 -29.15
N ALA A 318 -24.05 -1.14 -28.26
CA ALA A 318 -22.87 -1.99 -28.45
C ALA A 318 -23.12 -3.29 -27.69
N SER A 319 -22.95 -4.45 -28.36
CA SER A 319 -23.32 -5.76 -27.85
C SER A 319 -22.73 -6.05 -26.46
N THR A 320 -23.59 -6.10 -25.44
CA THR A 320 -23.30 -6.40 -24.03
C THR A 320 -22.86 -7.85 -23.76
N SER A 321 -22.86 -8.73 -24.77
CA SER A 321 -22.77 -10.19 -24.60
C SER A 321 -21.37 -10.77 -24.30
N LYS A 322 -20.31 -9.96 -24.17
CA LYS A 322 -18.92 -10.42 -23.98
C LYS A 322 -18.27 -9.96 -22.67
N ARG A 323 -19.06 -9.51 -21.70
CA ARG A 323 -18.58 -9.11 -20.37
C ARG A 323 -19.17 -10.01 -19.30
N ALA A 324 -18.34 -10.39 -18.33
CA ALA A 324 -18.68 -11.21 -17.19
C ALA A 324 -17.99 -10.65 -15.94
N ALA A 325 -18.54 -10.91 -14.77
CA ALA A 325 -17.93 -10.55 -13.50
C ALA A 325 -17.94 -11.76 -12.56
N ILE A 326 -16.90 -11.88 -11.76
CA ILE A 326 -16.71 -12.98 -10.81
C ILE A 326 -16.41 -12.44 -9.42
N LEU A 327 -16.96 -13.08 -8.40
CA LEU A 327 -16.76 -12.72 -7.00
C LEU A 327 -15.64 -13.56 -6.37
N VAL A 328 -14.55 -12.90 -5.99
CA VAL A 328 -13.55 -13.42 -5.06
C VAL A 328 -14.04 -13.13 -3.65
N CYS A 329 -14.91 -14.02 -3.14
CA CYS A 329 -15.51 -13.88 -1.82
C CYS A 329 -14.55 -14.41 -0.74
N LEU A 330 -13.93 -13.49 -0.01
CA LEU A 330 -12.96 -13.77 1.03
C LEU A 330 -13.64 -13.78 2.40
N PHE A 331 -13.22 -14.67 3.28
CA PHE A 331 -13.68 -14.72 4.67
C PHE A 331 -12.60 -15.32 5.57
N LYS A 332 -12.73 -15.04 6.88
CA LYS A 332 -11.86 -15.65 7.88
C LYS A 332 -12.40 -17.03 8.26
N GLY A 333 -11.61 -18.07 8.01
CA GLY A 333 -11.91 -19.44 8.42
C GLY A 333 -11.81 -19.65 9.92
N ASP A 334 -12.35 -20.76 10.41
CA ASP A 334 -12.26 -21.16 11.83
C ASP A 334 -10.81 -21.50 12.24
N ASP A 335 -9.97 -21.90 11.28
CA ASP A 335 -8.52 -22.06 11.40
C ASP A 335 -7.78 -20.72 11.59
N GLY A 336 -8.52 -19.63 11.44
CA GLY A 336 -8.01 -18.28 11.39
C GLY A 336 -7.73 -17.85 9.96
N GLU A 337 -7.33 -18.71 9.04
CA GLU A 337 -6.80 -18.32 7.73
C GLU A 337 -7.82 -17.56 6.86
N LEU A 338 -7.31 -16.73 5.94
CA LEU A 338 -8.17 -16.08 4.95
C LEU A 338 -8.46 -17.08 3.82
N ARG A 339 -9.74 -17.36 3.60
CA ARG A 339 -10.22 -18.39 2.68
C ARG A 339 -11.09 -17.77 1.60
N VAL A 340 -11.18 -18.42 0.45
CA VAL A 340 -11.98 -17.98 -0.70
C VAL A 340 -13.05 -19.03 -1.04
N ILE A 341 -14.28 -18.58 -1.26
CA ILE A 341 -15.38 -19.46 -1.69
C ILE A 341 -15.23 -19.79 -3.18
N LEU A 342 -15.37 -21.06 -3.52
CA LEU A 342 -15.28 -21.62 -4.85
C LEU A 342 -16.48 -22.54 -5.13
N THR A 343 -16.78 -22.72 -6.41
CA THR A 343 -17.81 -23.64 -6.88
C THR A 343 -17.17 -24.70 -7.76
N LYS A 344 -17.69 -25.92 -7.69
CA LYS A 344 -17.52 -26.91 -8.75
C LYS A 344 -18.73 -26.82 -9.66
N ARG A 345 -18.51 -26.51 -10.93
CA ARG A 345 -19.59 -26.38 -11.91
C ARG A 345 -20.27 -27.71 -12.16
N SER A 346 -21.58 -27.68 -12.39
CA SER A 346 -22.34 -28.88 -12.73
C SER A 346 -21.79 -29.56 -13.99
N SER A 347 -21.66 -30.87 -13.91
CA SER A 347 -21.21 -31.73 -15.01
C SER A 347 -22.17 -31.71 -16.23
N SER A 348 -23.39 -31.20 -16.06
CA SER A 348 -24.41 -31.11 -17.13
C SER A 348 -24.37 -29.81 -17.95
N LEU A 349 -23.44 -28.90 -17.67
CA LEU A 349 -23.34 -27.62 -18.37
C LEU A 349 -22.66 -27.73 -19.75
N SER A 350 -23.13 -26.92 -20.71
CA SER A 350 -22.61 -26.90 -22.09
C SER A 350 -21.19 -26.31 -22.21
N SER A 351 -20.68 -25.69 -21.15
CA SER A 351 -19.33 -25.12 -21.12
C SER A 351 -18.67 -25.32 -19.77
N ASN A 352 -17.42 -25.80 -19.80
CA ASN A 352 -16.58 -26.03 -18.61
C ASN A 352 -17.25 -26.91 -17.53
N PRO A 353 -17.83 -28.07 -17.89
CA PRO A 353 -18.48 -28.96 -16.93
C PRO A 353 -17.46 -29.53 -15.94
N GLY A 354 -17.79 -29.52 -14.64
CA GLY A 354 -16.93 -30.04 -13.58
C GLY A 354 -15.74 -29.15 -13.19
N ASP A 355 -15.50 -28.04 -13.89
CA ASP A 355 -14.41 -27.11 -13.57
C ASP A 355 -14.67 -26.38 -12.24
N VAL A 356 -13.57 -26.09 -11.53
CA VAL A 356 -13.60 -25.19 -10.39
C VAL A 356 -13.62 -23.74 -10.86
N ALA A 357 -14.57 -22.97 -10.34
CA ALA A 357 -14.78 -21.58 -10.67
C ALA A 357 -14.98 -20.72 -9.42
N LEU A 358 -14.77 -19.41 -9.60
CA LEU A 358 -15.30 -18.41 -8.69
C LEU A 358 -16.78 -18.18 -9.02
N PRO A 359 -17.65 -17.92 -8.03
CA PRO A 359 -19.03 -17.55 -8.30
C PRO A 359 -19.11 -16.37 -9.25
N GLY A 360 -19.96 -16.44 -10.27
CA GLY A 360 -20.06 -15.35 -11.25
C GLY A 360 -20.45 -15.79 -12.65
N GLY A 361 -20.81 -14.80 -13.46
CA GLY A 361 -21.38 -15.05 -14.77
C GLY A 361 -21.39 -13.82 -15.66
N LYS A 362 -22.20 -13.90 -16.72
CA LYS A 362 -22.28 -12.85 -17.73
C LYS A 362 -23.05 -11.66 -17.18
N ARG A 363 -22.68 -10.48 -17.64
CA ARG A 363 -23.45 -9.27 -17.36
C ARG A 363 -24.81 -9.33 -18.05
N ASP A 364 -25.86 -9.12 -17.28
CA ASP A 364 -27.24 -8.91 -17.72
C ASP A 364 -27.46 -7.41 -18.04
N GLU A 365 -28.45 -7.10 -18.87
CA GLU A 365 -28.89 -5.73 -19.13
C GLU A 365 -29.44 -5.04 -17.87
N ALA A 366 -29.97 -5.83 -16.92
CA ALA A 366 -30.44 -5.32 -15.63
C ALA A 366 -29.30 -4.91 -14.67
N ASP A 367 -28.08 -5.39 -14.88
CA ASP A 367 -26.97 -5.16 -13.96
C ASP A 367 -26.44 -3.72 -14.06
N ALA A 368 -26.46 -3.01 -12.93
CA ALA A 368 -26.03 -1.61 -12.85
C ALA A 368 -24.53 -1.46 -13.21
N ASP A 369 -23.69 -2.35 -12.68
CA ASP A 369 -22.26 -2.41 -12.93
C ASP A 369 -21.71 -3.85 -12.79
N ASP A 370 -20.38 -3.99 -12.87
CA ASP A 370 -19.72 -5.30 -12.74
C ASP A 370 -19.80 -5.87 -11.32
N VAL A 371 -19.99 -5.03 -10.30
CA VAL A 371 -20.15 -5.46 -8.91
C VAL A 371 -21.53 -6.07 -8.73
N ASP A 372 -22.56 -5.39 -9.22
CA ASP A 372 -23.94 -5.87 -9.21
C ASP A 372 -24.05 -7.20 -9.96
N THR A 373 -23.37 -7.31 -11.12
CA THR A 373 -23.25 -8.59 -11.86
C THR A 373 -22.68 -9.70 -10.99
N ALA A 374 -21.52 -9.48 -10.35
CA ALA A 374 -20.86 -10.51 -9.54
C ALA A 374 -21.68 -10.93 -8.31
N LEU A 375 -22.35 -9.97 -7.65
CA LEU A 375 -23.19 -10.21 -6.47
C LEU A 375 -24.50 -10.91 -6.82
N ARG A 376 -25.15 -10.53 -7.93
CA ARG A 376 -26.34 -11.20 -8.46
C ARG A 376 -26.03 -12.66 -8.77
N GLU A 377 -24.98 -12.91 -9.55
CA GLU A 377 -24.57 -14.26 -9.94
C GLU A 377 -24.18 -15.10 -8.71
N ALA A 378 -23.45 -14.55 -7.74
CA ALA A 378 -23.16 -15.27 -6.49
C ALA A 378 -24.44 -15.60 -5.70
N LYS A 379 -25.44 -14.72 -5.70
CA LYS A 379 -26.73 -15.02 -5.08
C LYS A 379 -27.47 -16.14 -5.81
N GLU A 380 -27.46 -16.14 -7.14
CA GLU A 380 -28.12 -17.15 -7.97
C GLU A 380 -27.43 -18.52 -7.89
N GLU A 381 -26.10 -18.56 -7.97
CA GLU A 381 -25.33 -19.80 -8.01
C GLU A 381 -25.20 -20.46 -6.63
N ILE A 382 -24.95 -19.68 -5.57
CA ILE A 382 -24.59 -20.20 -4.24
C ILE A 382 -25.48 -19.70 -3.09
N GLY A 383 -26.47 -18.85 -3.37
CA GLY A 383 -27.36 -18.29 -2.33
C GLY A 383 -26.72 -17.20 -1.48
N LEU A 384 -25.61 -16.62 -1.90
CA LEU A 384 -24.90 -15.59 -1.12
C LEU A 384 -25.69 -14.27 -1.15
N ASP A 385 -26.23 -13.87 0.01
CA ASP A 385 -26.92 -12.59 0.15
C ASP A 385 -25.91 -11.43 -0.05
N PRO A 386 -26.12 -10.53 -1.03
CA PRO A 386 -25.24 -9.40 -1.27
C PRO A 386 -25.00 -8.51 -0.05
N SER A 387 -25.96 -8.43 0.89
CA SER A 387 -25.83 -7.63 2.11
C SER A 387 -24.78 -8.15 3.10
N LEU A 388 -24.41 -9.43 2.99
CA LEU A 388 -23.35 -10.04 3.80
C LEU A 388 -21.94 -9.75 3.27
N VAL A 389 -21.86 -9.28 2.02
CA VAL A 389 -20.61 -9.06 1.30
C VAL A 389 -20.25 -7.58 1.30
N ASN A 390 -19.18 -7.24 2.02
CA ASN A 390 -18.57 -5.93 1.90
C ASN A 390 -17.61 -5.92 0.71
N VAL A 391 -17.98 -5.28 -0.40
CA VAL A 391 -17.11 -5.19 -1.57
C VAL A 391 -15.87 -4.36 -1.25
N VAL A 392 -14.71 -4.95 -1.51
CA VAL A 392 -13.40 -4.45 -1.11
C VAL A 392 -12.72 -3.69 -2.25
N THR A 393 -12.72 -4.24 -3.45
CA THR A 393 -12.12 -3.62 -4.64
C THR A 393 -12.52 -4.39 -5.90
N VAL A 394 -12.30 -3.80 -7.06
CA VAL A 394 -12.41 -4.46 -8.36
C VAL A 394 -11.00 -4.56 -8.96
N LEU A 395 -10.58 -5.77 -9.35
CA LEU A 395 -9.29 -6.00 -9.99
C LEU A 395 -9.33 -5.68 -11.49
N ASP A 396 -8.16 -5.50 -12.08
CA ASP A 396 -8.02 -5.37 -13.54
C ASP A 396 -8.73 -6.53 -14.26
N HIS A 397 -9.51 -6.18 -15.28
CA HIS A 397 -10.22 -7.17 -16.08
C HIS A 397 -9.24 -8.06 -16.86
N ILE A 398 -9.66 -9.30 -17.10
CA ILE A 398 -8.90 -10.28 -17.89
C ILE A 398 -9.71 -10.64 -19.12
N VAL A 399 -9.06 -10.67 -20.29
CA VAL A 399 -9.68 -11.19 -21.51
C VAL A 399 -9.30 -12.66 -21.68
N ASN A 400 -10.29 -13.54 -21.79
CA ASN A 400 -10.03 -14.96 -22.03
C ASN A 400 -9.78 -15.26 -23.53
N LYS A 401 -9.36 -16.49 -23.86
CA LYS A 401 -9.08 -16.90 -25.27
C LYS A 401 -10.28 -16.76 -26.22
N ARG A 402 -11.50 -16.70 -25.68
CA ARG A 402 -12.75 -16.51 -26.45
C ARG A 402 -13.12 -15.03 -26.61
N GLY A 403 -12.29 -14.10 -26.13
CA GLY A 403 -12.53 -12.66 -26.20
C GLY A 403 -13.57 -12.16 -25.20
N MET A 404 -13.91 -12.94 -24.17
CA MET A 404 -14.78 -12.49 -23.08
C MET A 404 -13.95 -11.75 -22.04
N THR A 405 -14.41 -10.56 -21.68
CA THR A 405 -13.86 -9.74 -20.60
C THR A 405 -14.44 -10.21 -19.28
N VAL A 406 -13.58 -10.61 -18.36
CA VAL A 406 -13.94 -11.11 -17.02
C VAL A 406 -13.40 -10.12 -15.99
N VAL A 407 -14.27 -9.60 -15.13
CA VAL A 407 -13.95 -8.59 -14.13
C VAL A 407 -13.98 -9.22 -12.72
N PRO A 408 -12.83 -9.37 -12.04
CA PRO A 408 -12.81 -9.92 -10.69
C PRO A 408 -13.16 -8.87 -9.63
N VAL A 409 -14.16 -9.17 -8.82
CA VAL A 409 -14.62 -8.34 -7.70
C VAL A 409 -14.19 -9.00 -6.41
N ILE A 410 -13.41 -8.33 -5.56
CA ILE A 410 -13.05 -8.84 -4.24
C ILE A 410 -14.12 -8.39 -3.24
N GLY A 411 -14.72 -9.35 -2.54
CA GLY A 411 -15.67 -9.10 -1.46
C GLY A 411 -15.20 -9.72 -0.15
N LEU A 412 -15.48 -9.08 0.97
CA LEU A 412 -15.24 -9.61 2.32
C LEU A 412 -16.58 -10.02 2.94
N LEU A 413 -16.74 -11.32 3.17
CA LEU A 413 -17.86 -11.86 3.92
C LEU A 413 -17.54 -11.75 5.42
N SER A 414 -18.28 -10.89 6.10
CA SER A 414 -17.96 -10.46 7.48
C SER A 414 -18.37 -11.51 8.52
N ASP A 415 -19.38 -12.31 8.22
CA ASP A 415 -19.87 -13.39 9.06
C ASP A 415 -20.17 -14.62 8.21
N ILE A 416 -19.23 -15.58 8.17
CA ILE A 416 -19.41 -16.85 7.46
C ILE A 416 -20.58 -17.67 8.02
N LYS A 417 -20.95 -17.48 9.30
CA LYS A 417 -22.06 -18.23 9.91
C LYS A 417 -23.42 -17.69 9.48
N ALA A 418 -23.48 -16.45 9.02
CA ALA A 418 -24.67 -15.87 8.42
C ALA A 418 -24.88 -16.35 6.97
N PHE A 419 -23.83 -16.86 6.31
CA PHE A 419 -23.96 -17.47 4.99
C PHE A 419 -24.50 -18.90 5.12
N SER A 420 -25.68 -19.12 4.52
CA SER A 420 -26.29 -20.44 4.37
C SER A 420 -26.21 -20.87 2.90
N PRO A 421 -25.22 -21.69 2.50
CA PRO A 421 -25.03 -22.07 1.11
C PRO A 421 -26.28 -22.74 0.54
N ALA A 422 -26.75 -22.24 -0.59
CA ALA A 422 -27.88 -22.80 -1.34
C ALA A 422 -27.46 -22.98 -2.81
N PRO A 423 -26.76 -24.07 -3.15
CA PRO A 423 -26.28 -24.28 -4.52
C PRO A 423 -27.46 -24.47 -5.48
N ASN A 424 -27.46 -23.71 -6.57
CA ASN A 424 -28.34 -24.00 -7.69
C ASN A 424 -27.84 -25.26 -8.42
N ALA A 425 -28.49 -26.40 -8.20
CA ALA A 425 -28.10 -27.69 -8.74
C ALA A 425 -28.02 -27.74 -10.29
N ALA A 426 -28.66 -26.80 -10.99
CA ALA A 426 -28.51 -26.68 -12.44
C ALA A 426 -27.10 -26.23 -12.86
N GLU A 427 -26.39 -25.49 -12.00
CA GLU A 427 -25.14 -24.81 -12.35
C GLU A 427 -23.98 -25.18 -11.42
N VAL A 428 -24.25 -25.51 -10.16
CA VAL A 428 -23.27 -25.78 -9.11
C VAL A 428 -23.47 -27.20 -8.55
N GLU A 429 -22.43 -28.02 -8.68
CA GLU A 429 -22.36 -29.38 -8.14
C GLU A 429 -21.91 -29.37 -6.66
N ALA A 430 -20.99 -28.47 -6.32
CA ALA A 430 -20.47 -28.34 -4.96
C ALA A 430 -20.03 -26.90 -4.68
N ILE A 431 -20.17 -26.48 -3.43
CA ILE A 431 -19.60 -25.26 -2.88
C ILE A 431 -18.55 -25.70 -1.87
N PHE A 432 -17.36 -25.11 -1.97
CA PHE A 432 -16.27 -25.36 -1.04
C PHE A 432 -15.43 -24.08 -0.93
N ASP A 433 -14.42 -24.11 -0.08
CA ASP A 433 -13.51 -22.99 0.08
C ASP A 433 -12.07 -23.47 0.23
N ALA A 434 -11.13 -22.58 -0.07
CA ALA A 434 -9.70 -22.89 -0.05
C ALA A 434 -8.91 -21.75 0.62
N PRO A 435 -7.80 -22.03 1.31
CA PRO A 435 -6.90 -21.00 1.84
C PRO A 435 -6.37 -20.10 0.72
N LEU A 436 -6.61 -18.79 0.79
CA LEU A 436 -6.15 -17.85 -0.24
C LEU A 436 -4.62 -17.85 -0.39
N GLU A 437 -3.89 -18.06 0.71
CA GLU A 437 -2.43 -18.07 0.67
C GLU A 437 -1.85 -19.23 -0.15
N MET A 438 -2.60 -20.32 -0.36
CA MET A 438 -2.12 -21.48 -1.11
C MET A 438 -1.69 -21.10 -2.54
N PHE A 439 -2.36 -20.11 -3.15
CA PHE A 439 -2.05 -19.64 -4.50
C PHE A 439 -0.74 -18.85 -4.60
N LEU A 440 -0.02 -18.65 -3.49
CA LEU A 440 1.33 -18.07 -3.46
C LEU A 440 2.41 -19.10 -3.12
N LYS A 441 2.03 -20.35 -2.83
CA LYS A 441 2.94 -21.44 -2.47
C LYS A 441 3.15 -22.37 -3.67
N ASP A 442 4.31 -23.00 -3.74
CA ASP A 442 4.64 -24.00 -4.77
C ASP A 442 4.20 -25.42 -4.35
N GLU A 443 3.59 -25.54 -3.17
CA GLU A 443 3.12 -26.81 -2.61
C GLU A 443 1.84 -27.27 -3.31
N LYS A 444 1.79 -28.55 -3.72
CA LYS A 444 0.66 -29.14 -4.48
C LYS A 444 0.32 -28.35 -5.76
N ARG A 445 1.31 -27.67 -6.34
CA ARG A 445 1.18 -26.91 -7.58
C ARG A 445 1.86 -27.66 -8.74
N ARG A 446 1.22 -27.64 -9.90
CA ARG A 446 1.77 -28.12 -11.18
C ARG A 446 1.73 -26.99 -12.20
N GLU A 447 2.64 -27.00 -13.17
CA GLU A 447 2.62 -26.06 -14.28
C GLU A 447 2.73 -26.76 -15.62
N GLU A 448 2.15 -26.13 -16.63
CA GLU A 448 2.26 -26.57 -18.00
C GLU A 448 2.56 -25.36 -18.90
N GLU A 449 3.66 -25.41 -19.64
CA GLU A 449 3.94 -24.41 -20.65
C GLU A 449 2.96 -24.57 -21.82
N ARG A 450 2.36 -23.44 -22.21
CA ARG A 450 1.46 -23.34 -23.34
C ARG A 450 1.91 -22.21 -24.24
N GLU A 451 1.57 -22.32 -25.51
CA GLU A 451 1.82 -21.28 -26.50
C GLU A 451 0.48 -20.79 -27.07
N TRP A 452 0.38 -19.47 -27.26
CA TRP A 452 -0.75 -18.85 -27.94
C TRP A 452 -0.26 -17.70 -28.81
N MET A 453 -0.52 -17.77 -30.12
CA MET A 453 -0.07 -16.77 -31.10
C MET A 453 1.44 -16.45 -31.01
N GLY A 454 2.29 -17.46 -30.76
CA GLY A 454 3.74 -17.31 -30.61
C GLY A 454 4.20 -16.87 -29.22
N ASP A 455 3.28 -16.55 -28.30
CA ASP A 455 3.60 -16.21 -26.92
C ASP A 455 3.48 -17.41 -25.99
N LYS A 456 4.58 -17.75 -25.32
CA LYS A 456 4.62 -18.78 -24.28
C LYS A 456 4.08 -18.23 -22.95
N TYR A 457 3.29 -19.03 -22.24
CA TYR A 457 2.79 -18.74 -20.89
C TYR A 457 2.70 -20.02 -20.06
N LEU A 458 2.72 -19.88 -18.74
CA LEU A 458 2.56 -20.98 -17.81
C LEU A 458 1.10 -21.08 -17.38
N LEU A 459 0.55 -22.28 -17.50
CA LEU A 459 -0.76 -22.64 -16.98
C LEU A 459 -0.56 -23.31 -15.62
N HIS A 460 -1.12 -22.72 -14.56
CA HIS A 460 -0.97 -23.22 -13.20
C HIS A 460 -2.15 -24.11 -12.81
N TYR A 461 -1.84 -25.20 -12.11
CA TYR A 461 -2.78 -26.14 -11.52
C TYR A 461 -2.46 -26.22 -10.02
N PHE A 462 -3.48 -26.14 -9.17
CA PHE A 462 -3.37 -26.35 -7.74
C PHE A 462 -4.27 -27.51 -7.34
N ASP A 463 -3.67 -28.55 -6.79
CA ASP A 463 -4.38 -29.71 -6.26
C ASP A 463 -4.77 -29.39 -4.81
N PHE A 464 -6.07 -29.34 -4.56
CA PHE A 464 -6.65 -28.99 -3.27
C PHE A 464 -7.51 -30.15 -2.75
N GLU A 465 -7.33 -30.49 -1.48
CA GLU A 465 -8.15 -31.46 -0.78
C GLU A 465 -8.96 -30.69 0.26
N ALA A 466 -10.28 -30.69 0.11
CA ALA A 466 -11.19 -30.00 1.03
C ALA A 466 -11.35 -30.78 2.34
N ASP A 467 -11.91 -30.12 3.36
CA ASP A 467 -12.06 -30.70 4.70
C ASP A 467 -12.97 -31.94 4.73
N ASP A 468 -13.83 -32.11 3.72
CA ASP A 468 -14.69 -33.29 3.53
C ASP A 468 -14.00 -34.45 2.79
N GLY A 469 -12.70 -34.32 2.48
CA GLY A 469 -11.88 -35.31 1.78
C GLY A 469 -12.07 -35.33 0.26
N LYS A 470 -12.82 -34.39 -0.32
CA LYS A 470 -12.93 -34.27 -1.78
C LYS A 470 -11.73 -33.54 -2.36
N GLU A 471 -11.26 -34.04 -3.49
CA GLU A 471 -10.18 -33.43 -4.25
C GLU A 471 -10.71 -32.53 -5.37
N TYR A 472 -10.07 -31.36 -5.51
CA TYR A 472 -10.38 -30.34 -6.48
C TYR A 472 -9.11 -29.88 -7.18
N VAL A 473 -9.20 -29.62 -8.48
CA VAL A 473 -8.11 -29.03 -9.26
C VAL A 473 -8.49 -27.61 -9.65
N ILE A 474 -7.75 -26.64 -9.15
CA ILE A 474 -7.97 -25.21 -9.41
C ILE A 474 -6.96 -24.77 -10.47
N TRP A 475 -7.44 -24.35 -11.64
CA TRP A 475 -6.56 -24.13 -12.79
C TRP A 475 -7.04 -22.99 -13.70
N ALA A 476 -6.25 -22.72 -14.75
CA ALA A 476 -6.56 -21.75 -15.79
C ALA A 476 -6.89 -20.34 -15.28
N LEU A 477 -8.01 -19.76 -15.74
CA LEU A 477 -8.40 -18.40 -15.42
C LEU A 477 -8.64 -18.25 -13.91
N THR A 478 -9.30 -19.23 -13.28
CA THR A 478 -9.58 -19.25 -11.85
C THR A 478 -8.28 -19.17 -11.05
N ALA A 479 -7.29 -20.02 -11.37
CA ALA A 479 -5.98 -19.98 -10.73
C ALA A 479 -5.28 -18.62 -10.95
N GLY A 480 -5.27 -18.08 -12.16
CA GLY A 480 -4.66 -16.77 -12.45
C GLY A 480 -5.29 -15.61 -11.66
N VAL A 481 -6.62 -15.59 -11.55
CA VAL A 481 -7.35 -14.60 -10.74
C VAL A 481 -6.98 -14.75 -9.27
N LEU A 482 -6.92 -15.97 -8.76
CA LEU A 482 -6.60 -16.25 -7.36
C LEU A 482 -5.14 -15.94 -7.01
N ILE A 483 -4.18 -16.18 -7.90
CA ILE A 483 -2.78 -15.74 -7.73
C ILE A 483 -2.72 -14.21 -7.63
N LYS A 484 -3.42 -13.50 -8.51
CA LYS A 484 -3.48 -12.03 -8.49
C LYS A 484 -4.17 -11.50 -7.24
N ALA A 485 -5.28 -12.10 -6.82
CA ALA A 485 -6.00 -11.74 -5.61
C ALA A 485 -5.11 -11.97 -4.38
N ALA A 486 -4.52 -13.16 -4.24
CA ALA A 486 -3.62 -13.48 -3.13
C ALA A 486 -2.41 -12.55 -3.11
N SER A 487 -1.78 -12.27 -4.25
CA SER A 487 -0.63 -11.34 -4.31
C SER A 487 -1.00 -9.92 -3.90
N THR A 488 -2.24 -9.50 -4.20
CA THR A 488 -2.76 -8.18 -3.85
C THR A 488 -3.09 -8.08 -2.36
N VAL A 489 -3.64 -9.15 -1.79
CA VAL A 489 -4.06 -9.23 -0.39
C VAL A 489 -2.89 -9.45 0.57
N TYR A 490 -1.95 -10.34 0.22
CA TYR A 490 -0.76 -10.64 1.03
C TYR A 490 0.47 -9.77 0.68
N GLU A 491 0.35 -8.92 -0.35
CA GLU A 491 1.40 -7.99 -0.82
C GLU A 491 2.76 -8.64 -1.10
N ARG A 492 2.74 -9.89 -1.55
CA ARG A 492 3.93 -10.65 -1.92
C ARG A 492 3.69 -11.41 -3.22
N PRO A 493 4.72 -11.57 -4.07
CA PRO A 493 4.61 -12.40 -5.25
C PRO A 493 4.41 -13.88 -4.88
N PRO A 494 3.91 -14.71 -5.82
CA PRO A 494 3.96 -16.15 -5.65
C PRO A 494 5.41 -16.64 -5.54
N ALA A 495 5.60 -17.77 -4.86
CA ALA A 495 6.90 -18.44 -4.73
C ALA A 495 7.36 -19.16 -6.02
N PHE A 496 6.65 -18.96 -7.13
CA PHE A 496 6.87 -19.60 -8.42
C PHE A 496 6.76 -18.58 -9.56
N LEU A 497 7.24 -18.94 -10.74
CA LEU A 497 7.18 -18.09 -11.93
C LEU A 497 5.75 -18.08 -12.49
N GLU A 498 5.17 -16.90 -12.69
CA GLU A 498 3.75 -16.76 -13.09
C GLU A 498 3.53 -16.58 -14.60
N GLN A 499 4.58 -16.64 -15.43
CA GLN A 499 4.63 -16.19 -16.85
C GLN A 499 3.25 -16.10 -17.53
N ARG A 500 2.62 -14.92 -17.43
CA ARG A 500 1.18 -14.75 -17.75
C ARG A 500 0.95 -14.66 -19.26
N PRO A 501 -0.22 -15.11 -19.75
CA PRO A 501 -0.57 -14.90 -21.15
C PRO A 501 -0.77 -13.41 -21.46
N LYS A 502 -0.15 -12.90 -22.53
CA LYS A 502 -0.29 -11.48 -22.92
C LYS A 502 -1.72 -11.06 -23.24
N PHE A 503 -2.54 -11.99 -23.72
CA PHE A 503 -3.95 -11.73 -24.01
C PHE A 503 -4.80 -11.46 -22.76
N TRP A 504 -4.30 -11.74 -21.56
CA TRP A 504 -4.96 -11.32 -20.31
C TRP A 504 -4.91 -9.81 -20.06
N VAL A 505 -4.04 -9.07 -20.76
CA VAL A 505 -3.81 -7.62 -20.57
C VAL A 505 -4.36 -6.78 -21.73
N SER A 506 -4.67 -7.40 -22.87
CA SER A 506 -4.98 -6.71 -24.13
C SER A 506 -6.44 -6.20 -24.19
N GLY A 507 -6.67 -5.03 -23.58
CA GLY A 507 -7.81 -4.14 -23.83
C GLY A 507 -7.43 -2.85 -24.57
N GLY A 508 -6.23 -2.75 -25.15
CA GLY A 508 -5.78 -1.57 -25.90
C GLY A 508 -4.77 -1.92 -26.99
N ALA A 509 -5.00 -1.37 -28.18
CA ALA A 509 -4.27 -1.53 -29.44
C ALA A 509 -4.51 -2.85 -30.21
N SER A 510 -5.52 -2.80 -31.09
CA SER A 510 -5.50 -3.54 -32.35
C SER A 510 -4.24 -3.15 -33.12
N THR A 511 -3.24 -4.02 -33.16
CA THR A 511 -2.15 -3.91 -34.14
C THR A 511 -2.73 -4.33 -35.49
N THR A 512 -3.27 -3.38 -36.25
CA THR A 512 -3.34 -3.52 -37.70
C THR A 512 -1.90 -3.57 -38.21
N MET A 513 -1.46 -4.74 -38.67
CA MET A 513 -0.31 -4.82 -39.57
C MET A 513 -0.82 -4.87 -41.02
N PRO A 514 -0.14 -4.21 -41.97
CA PRO A 514 -0.49 -4.25 -43.39
C PRO A 514 -0.33 -5.64 -44.01
#